data_AF-A0AAD2CA07-F1
#
_entry.id   AF-A0AAD2CA07-F1
#
_cell.length_a   1.000
_cell.length_b   1.000
_cell.length_c   1.000
_cell.angle_alpha   90.00
_cell.angle_beta   90.00
_cell.angle_gamma   90.00
#
_symmetry.space_group_name_H-M   'P 1'
#
loop_
_entity.id
_entity.type
_entity.pdbx_description
1 polymer ?
#
loop_
_entity_poly.entity_id
_entity_poly.type
_entity_poly.pdbx_seq_one_letter_code
_entity_poly.pdbx_strand_id
1 'polypeptide(L)'
;MSVGSHRLRELADTELSYPGWENDYEEAAEAFQIGTTRVFERLFMEIMEKQREFDNYYIMLRIEILDDLDIDYPGCLGDKRRIEEWCRENPVNDETQEKFEERMQGLVNKHALYEGDRSHANLAALDDCDFTYPGWEDAYQNAVQAHCSEPFTTFPKLFHQMKEMQNKHEGKRIHWRLKTLDELELSYPGCEKDVAEVETWHFNTFDSPSTASLFREAIDGLLEQEEIYLEAQIEESKERKDQEERGIFIDRRKTNREKEAKQAREPTSDPIERRTPTREERLHVARVQEMTERKERQEKESQEMERREALERQSHSRRSINNFVEKSAPQNYDKRGSHLVAPTESVASEGESSADSMDLEIDRCYRRIAASLQMLEESKGIIEEEDEVHFYPQQPVMYQQHMVDHSSSPYPHHSARRSRRSVVQRAAVYE
;
A
#
# COMPACT_ATOMS: atom_id res chain seq x y z
N MET A 1 -14.41 27.87 29.56
CA MET A 1 -13.19 28.40 28.91
C MET A 1 -13.45 29.86 28.55
N SER A 2 -12.49 30.76 28.75
CA SER A 2 -12.65 32.18 28.42
C SER A 2 -12.65 32.36 26.89
N VAL A 3 -13.40 33.32 26.35
CA VAL A 3 -13.47 33.65 24.91
C VAL A 3 -12.07 33.89 24.32
N GLY A 4 -11.14 34.46 25.11
CA GLY A 4 -9.76 34.66 24.68
C GLY A 4 -8.99 33.35 24.44
N SER A 5 -9.25 32.30 25.22
CA SER A 5 -8.56 31.01 25.05
C SER A 5 -8.94 30.30 23.74
N HIS A 6 -10.15 30.52 23.26
CA HIS A 6 -10.58 29.99 21.96
C HIS A 6 -9.90 30.71 20.81
N ARG A 7 -9.84 32.05 20.87
CA ARG A 7 -9.21 32.86 19.82
C ARG A 7 -7.70 32.69 19.73
N LEU A 8 -7.01 32.45 20.85
CA LEU A 8 -5.58 32.13 20.82
C LEU A 8 -5.34 30.77 20.14
N ARG A 9 -6.22 29.79 20.38
CA ARG A 9 -6.17 28.51 19.67
C ARG A 9 -6.45 28.70 18.18
N GLU A 10 -7.47 29.47 17.82
CA GLU A 10 -7.78 29.82 16.43
C GLU A 10 -6.60 30.50 15.74
N LEU A 11 -5.91 31.43 16.41
CA LEU A 11 -4.70 32.07 15.88
C LEU A 11 -3.55 31.07 15.69
N ALA A 12 -3.38 30.14 16.62
CA ALA A 12 -2.35 29.10 16.53
C ALA A 12 -2.65 28.04 15.46
N ASP A 13 -3.94 27.79 15.18
CA ASP A 13 -4.40 26.88 14.14
C ASP A 13 -4.42 27.56 12.75
N THR A 14 -4.26 28.90 12.68
CA THR A 14 -4.21 29.65 11.43
C THR A 14 -2.79 29.68 10.89
N GLU A 15 -2.59 29.21 9.66
CA GLU A 15 -1.31 29.31 8.95
C GLU A 15 -1.07 30.76 8.51
N LEU A 16 -0.39 31.54 9.35
CA LEU A 16 0.00 32.91 9.02
C LEU A 16 1.23 32.90 8.10
N SER A 17 1.20 33.73 7.06
CA SER A 17 2.23 33.77 6.03
C SER A 17 2.66 35.18 5.61
N TYR A 18 2.02 36.24 6.11
CA TYR A 18 2.41 37.61 5.76
C TYR A 18 3.74 38.04 6.41
N PRO A 19 4.64 38.76 5.71
CA PRO A 19 5.92 39.17 6.27
C PRO A 19 5.80 39.92 7.61
N GLY A 20 6.49 39.42 8.64
CA GLY A 20 6.49 40.02 9.97
C GLY A 20 5.36 39.57 10.89
N TRP A 21 4.56 38.57 10.48
CA TRP A 21 3.50 37.98 11.30
C TRP A 21 3.99 37.46 12.65
N GLU A 22 5.26 37.04 12.74
CA GLU A 22 5.85 36.52 13.98
C GLU A 22 5.83 37.59 15.09
N ASN A 23 6.17 38.83 14.74
CA ASN A 23 6.16 39.94 15.70
C ASN A 23 4.73 40.27 16.16
N ASP A 24 3.79 40.30 15.22
CA ASP A 24 2.39 40.59 15.53
C ASP A 24 1.78 39.46 16.40
N TYR A 25 2.15 38.20 16.12
CA TYR A 25 1.77 37.04 16.92
C TYR A 25 2.36 37.10 18.33
N GLU A 26 3.65 37.41 18.47
CA GLU A 26 4.30 37.59 19.77
C GLU A 26 3.61 38.70 20.59
N GLU A 27 3.32 39.85 19.98
CA GLU A 27 2.61 40.95 20.66
C GLU A 27 1.20 40.53 21.12
N ALA A 28 0.47 39.78 20.28
CA ALA A 28 -0.83 39.23 20.65
C ALA A 28 -0.73 38.21 21.80
N ALA A 29 0.26 37.31 21.74
CA ALA A 29 0.50 36.31 22.77
C ALA A 29 0.87 36.96 24.12
N GLU A 30 1.71 37.98 24.13
CA GLU A 30 2.04 38.77 25.32
C GLU A 30 0.81 39.47 25.90
N ALA A 31 0.02 40.14 25.05
CA ALA A 31 -1.22 40.81 25.48
C ALA A 31 -2.22 39.83 26.12
N PHE A 32 -2.27 38.60 25.62
CA PHE A 32 -3.08 37.52 26.19
C PHE A 32 -2.55 37.07 27.56
N GLN A 33 -1.23 36.86 27.70
CA GLN A 33 -0.61 36.46 28.97
C GLN A 33 -0.80 37.49 30.09
N ILE A 34 -0.76 38.78 29.76
CA ILE A 34 -0.98 39.89 30.70
C ILE A 34 -2.48 40.02 31.08
N GLY A 35 -3.38 39.29 30.41
CA GLY A 35 -4.81 39.30 30.69
C GLY A 35 -5.55 40.51 30.11
N THR A 36 -4.96 41.19 29.12
CA THR A 36 -5.55 42.37 28.49
C THR A 36 -6.45 41.99 27.32
N THR A 37 -7.60 41.36 27.60
CA THR A 37 -8.51 40.80 26.57
C THR A 37 -8.83 41.77 25.43
N ARG A 38 -9.09 43.05 25.72
CA ARG A 38 -9.41 44.05 24.70
C ARG A 38 -8.23 44.37 23.76
N VAL A 39 -7.00 44.35 24.28
CA VAL A 39 -5.79 44.59 23.48
C VAL A 39 -5.55 43.38 22.58
N PHE A 40 -5.61 42.18 23.16
CA PHE A 40 -5.52 40.93 22.41
C PHE A 40 -6.56 40.83 21.29
N GLU A 41 -7.83 41.14 21.56
CA GLU A 41 -8.89 41.10 20.54
C GLU A 41 -8.63 42.07 19.38
N ARG A 42 -8.07 43.25 19.66
CA ARG A 42 -7.70 44.21 18.62
C ARG A 42 -6.54 43.68 17.77
N LEU A 43 -5.48 43.19 18.40
CA LEU A 43 -4.32 42.62 17.69
C LEU A 43 -4.71 41.41 16.86
N PHE A 44 -5.54 40.52 17.40
CA PHE A 44 -6.08 39.38 16.68
C PHE A 44 -6.80 39.81 15.39
N MET A 45 -7.71 40.80 15.47
CA MET A 45 -8.43 41.27 14.28
C MET A 45 -7.49 41.92 13.26
N GLU A 46 -6.46 42.63 13.72
CA GLU A 46 -5.44 43.24 12.87
C GLU A 46 -4.60 42.18 12.14
N ILE A 47 -4.18 41.12 12.84
CA ILE A 47 -3.47 39.99 12.25
C ILE A 47 -4.31 39.31 11.16
N MET A 48 -5.59 39.04 11.44
CA MET A 48 -6.48 38.42 10.47
C MET A 48 -6.75 39.31 9.26
N GLU A 49 -6.80 40.63 9.46
CA GLU A 49 -6.93 41.60 8.37
C GLU A 49 -5.68 41.66 7.50
N LYS A 50 -4.48 41.71 8.11
CA LYS A 50 -3.20 41.65 7.39
C LYS A 50 -3.05 40.35 6.60
N GLN A 51 -3.39 39.21 7.20
CA GLN A 51 -3.37 37.92 6.48
C GLN A 51 -4.33 37.94 5.29
N ARG A 52 -5.58 38.43 5.47
CA ARG A 52 -6.55 38.52 4.38
C ARG A 52 -6.07 39.44 3.25
N GLU A 53 -5.47 40.58 3.57
CA GLU A 53 -4.90 41.49 2.55
C GLU A 53 -3.74 40.84 1.80
N PHE A 54 -2.89 40.11 2.52
CA PHE A 54 -1.78 39.37 1.96
C PHE A 54 -2.23 38.23 1.04
N ASP A 55 -3.22 37.44 1.45
CA ASP A 55 -3.84 36.40 0.62
C ASP A 55 -4.42 37.00 -0.66
N ASN A 56 -5.14 38.12 -0.55
CA ASN A 56 -5.69 38.82 -1.71
C ASN A 56 -4.59 39.30 -2.67
N TYR A 57 -3.49 39.82 -2.13
CA TYR A 57 -2.33 40.25 -2.93
C TYR A 57 -1.73 39.06 -3.70
N TYR A 58 -1.54 37.91 -3.06
CA TYR A 58 -1.02 36.73 -3.74
C TYR A 58 -1.98 36.13 -4.76
N ILE A 59 -3.29 36.14 -4.49
CA ILE A 59 -4.30 35.72 -5.48
C ILE A 59 -4.18 36.62 -6.72
N MET A 60 -4.07 37.94 -6.53
CA MET A 60 -3.86 38.87 -7.63
C MET A 60 -2.58 38.58 -8.41
N LEU A 61 -1.47 38.29 -7.71
CA LEU A 61 -0.21 37.93 -8.36
C LEU A 61 -0.31 36.63 -9.17
N ARG A 62 -0.99 35.59 -8.65
CA ARG A 62 -1.25 34.35 -9.39
C ARG A 62 -2.07 34.60 -10.66
N ILE A 63 -3.08 35.47 -10.57
CA ILE A 63 -3.91 35.86 -11.72
C ILE A 63 -3.10 36.66 -12.74
N GLU A 64 -2.24 37.58 -12.31
CA GLU A 64 -1.35 38.33 -13.20
C GLU A 64 -0.40 37.40 -13.97
N ILE A 65 0.26 36.46 -13.27
CA ILE A 65 1.11 35.44 -13.90
C ILE A 65 0.33 34.61 -14.94
N LEU A 66 -0.92 34.25 -14.63
CA LEU A 66 -1.78 33.48 -15.53
C LEU A 66 -2.18 34.30 -16.78
N ASP A 67 -2.45 35.59 -16.61
CA ASP A 67 -2.78 36.50 -17.72
C ASP A 67 -1.58 36.72 -18.64
N ASP A 68 -0.38 36.83 -18.08
CA ASP A 68 0.89 37.01 -18.79
C ASP A 68 1.34 35.78 -19.60
N LEU A 69 0.73 34.60 -19.40
CA LEU A 69 0.99 33.44 -20.24
C LEU A 69 0.58 33.72 -21.70
N ASP A 70 1.55 33.71 -22.61
CA ASP A 70 1.35 33.78 -24.06
C ASP A 70 0.90 32.41 -24.59
N ILE A 71 -0.40 32.14 -24.53
CA ILE A 71 -1.03 30.90 -25.01
C ILE A 71 -2.31 31.20 -25.79
N ASP A 72 -2.49 30.57 -26.95
CA ASP A 72 -3.58 30.92 -27.89
C ASP A 72 -4.40 29.73 -28.41
N TYR A 73 -4.24 28.53 -27.81
CA TYR A 73 -4.97 27.35 -28.26
C TYR A 73 -6.51 27.49 -28.06
N PRO A 74 -7.34 26.84 -28.90
CA PRO A 74 -8.80 26.87 -28.76
C PRO A 74 -9.28 26.45 -27.37
N GLY A 75 -9.93 27.37 -26.66
CA GLY A 75 -10.42 27.15 -25.30
C GLY A 75 -9.49 27.59 -24.18
N CYS A 76 -8.30 28.14 -24.47
CA CYS A 76 -7.34 28.60 -23.46
C CYS A 76 -7.95 29.60 -22.47
N LEU A 77 -8.79 30.53 -22.94
CA LEU A 77 -9.49 31.50 -22.08
C LEU A 77 -10.42 30.83 -21.05
N GLY A 78 -11.05 29.70 -21.43
CA GLY A 78 -11.87 28.93 -20.51
C GLY A 78 -11.04 28.20 -19.46
N ASP A 79 -9.86 27.73 -19.84
CA ASP A 79 -8.92 27.08 -18.91
C ASP A 79 -8.31 28.10 -17.94
N LYS A 80 -7.85 29.26 -18.43
CA LYS A 80 -7.39 30.38 -17.59
C LYS A 80 -8.46 30.77 -16.57
N ARG A 81 -9.70 31.00 -17.01
CA ARG A 81 -10.82 31.35 -16.09
C ARG A 81 -11.05 30.32 -15.00
N ARG A 82 -10.94 29.02 -15.31
CA ARG A 82 -11.11 27.96 -14.30
C ARG A 82 -10.00 27.98 -13.25
N ILE A 83 -8.77 28.25 -13.66
CA ILE A 83 -7.63 28.40 -12.74
C ILE A 83 -7.82 29.66 -11.88
N GLU A 84 -8.23 30.76 -12.50
CA GLU A 84 -8.52 32.03 -11.83
C GLU A 84 -9.62 31.89 -10.76
N GLU A 85 -10.71 31.19 -11.08
CA GLU A 85 -11.78 30.84 -10.13
C GLU A 85 -11.25 29.96 -8.99
N TRP A 86 -10.48 28.93 -9.33
CA TRP A 86 -9.85 28.07 -8.32
C TRP A 86 -8.92 28.84 -7.39
N CYS A 87 -8.11 29.77 -7.89
CA CYS A 87 -7.23 30.60 -7.07
C CYS A 87 -8.01 31.46 -6.05
N ARG A 88 -9.23 31.87 -6.37
CA ARG A 88 -10.09 32.62 -5.42
C ARG A 88 -10.68 31.73 -4.33
N GLU A 89 -10.96 30.48 -4.66
CA GLU A 89 -11.56 29.50 -3.73
C GLU A 89 -10.53 28.86 -2.79
N ASN A 90 -9.24 28.93 -3.14
CA ASN A 90 -8.18 28.20 -2.46
C ASN A 90 -7.13 29.18 -1.93
N PRO A 91 -7.07 29.42 -0.60
CA PRO A 91 -6.11 30.35 -0.01
C PRO A 91 -4.67 29.90 -0.27
N VAL A 92 -3.74 30.84 -0.21
CA VAL A 92 -2.34 30.63 -0.56
C VAL A 92 -1.63 29.91 0.59
N ASN A 93 -1.20 28.68 0.31
CA ASN A 93 -0.29 27.90 1.15
C ASN A 93 0.60 27.05 0.23
N ASP A 94 1.51 26.26 0.81
CA ASP A 94 2.48 25.47 0.04
C ASP A 94 1.79 24.45 -0.89
N GLU A 95 0.75 23.76 -0.40
CA GLU A 95 0.01 22.77 -1.17
C GLU A 95 -0.77 23.40 -2.34
N THR A 96 -1.42 24.55 -2.11
CA THR A 96 -2.12 25.27 -3.19
C THR A 96 -1.16 25.95 -4.14
N GLN A 97 0.05 26.29 -3.70
CA GLN A 97 1.09 26.82 -4.59
C GLN A 97 1.60 25.73 -5.54
N GLU A 98 1.92 24.54 -5.02
CA GLU A 98 2.31 23.39 -5.85
C GLU A 98 1.22 23.06 -6.89
N LYS A 99 -0.05 22.99 -6.45
CA LYS A 99 -1.18 22.77 -7.37
C LYS A 99 -1.36 23.89 -8.38
N PHE A 100 -1.09 25.15 -8.02
CA PHE A 100 -1.16 26.25 -8.97
C PHE A 100 -0.09 26.09 -10.06
N GLU A 101 1.14 25.78 -9.68
CA GLU A 101 2.25 25.53 -10.59
C GLU A 101 1.98 24.33 -11.51
N GLU A 102 1.40 23.25 -10.97
CA GLU A 102 0.88 22.14 -11.78
C GLU A 102 -0.12 22.64 -12.83
N ARG A 103 -1.20 23.34 -12.46
CA ARG A 103 -2.17 23.88 -13.46
C ARG A 103 -1.51 24.69 -14.55
N MET A 104 -0.60 25.56 -14.17
CA MET A 104 0.14 26.43 -15.08
C MET A 104 0.96 25.61 -16.07
N GLN A 105 1.73 24.64 -15.58
CA GLN A 105 2.47 23.73 -16.44
C GLN A 105 1.54 22.93 -17.37
N GLY A 106 0.34 22.59 -16.92
CA GLY A 106 -0.67 21.90 -17.72
C GLY A 106 -1.12 22.73 -18.93
N LEU A 107 -1.33 24.04 -18.72
CA LEU A 107 -1.64 24.98 -19.81
C LEU A 107 -0.50 25.08 -20.82
N VAL A 108 0.74 25.20 -20.34
CA VAL A 108 1.94 25.30 -21.18
C VAL A 108 2.08 24.03 -22.03
N ASN A 109 1.96 22.85 -21.42
CA ASN A 109 2.00 21.56 -22.12
C ASN A 109 0.89 21.45 -23.17
N LYS A 110 -0.32 21.91 -22.83
CA LYS A 110 -1.46 21.89 -23.76
C LYS A 110 -1.25 22.83 -24.94
N HIS A 111 -0.67 24.01 -24.71
CA HIS A 111 -0.32 24.94 -25.77
C HIS A 111 0.78 24.38 -26.68
N ALA A 112 1.87 23.87 -26.12
CA ALA A 112 2.94 23.22 -26.87
C ALA A 112 2.38 22.08 -27.76
N LEU A 113 1.51 21.23 -27.20
CA LEU A 113 0.84 20.17 -27.96
C LEU A 113 -0.05 20.72 -29.09
N TYR A 114 -0.74 21.84 -28.88
CA TYR A 114 -1.54 22.52 -29.92
C TYR A 114 -0.67 23.05 -31.06
N GLU A 115 0.51 23.59 -30.77
CA GLU A 115 1.51 23.99 -31.76
C GLU A 115 2.16 22.80 -32.49
N GLY A 116 1.88 21.58 -32.03
CA GLY A 116 2.45 20.35 -32.55
C GLY A 116 3.82 20.01 -31.96
N ASP A 117 4.26 20.72 -30.91
CA ASP A 117 5.46 20.37 -30.18
C ASP A 117 5.17 19.16 -29.25
N ARG A 118 5.95 18.11 -29.46
CA ARG A 118 5.93 16.86 -28.67
C ARG A 118 7.30 16.56 -28.06
N SER A 119 8.18 17.55 -28.00
CA SER A 119 9.56 17.41 -27.48
C SER A 119 9.63 17.19 -25.96
N HIS A 120 8.54 17.45 -25.24
CA HIS A 120 8.47 17.20 -23.80
C HIS A 120 8.78 15.74 -23.49
N ALA A 121 9.67 15.49 -22.52
CA ALA A 121 10.21 14.16 -22.20
C ALA A 121 9.14 13.07 -22.02
N ASN A 122 8.01 13.41 -21.38
CA ASN A 122 6.86 12.52 -21.24
C ASN A 122 6.25 12.07 -22.57
N LEU A 123 5.97 13.00 -23.48
CA LEU A 123 5.39 12.68 -24.79
C LEU A 123 6.41 11.98 -25.69
N ALA A 124 7.67 12.42 -25.67
CA ALA A 124 8.75 11.75 -26.38
C ALA A 124 8.89 10.28 -25.94
N ALA A 125 8.91 10.03 -24.63
CA ALA A 125 8.96 8.66 -24.09
C ALA A 125 7.72 7.83 -24.46
N LEU A 126 6.55 8.46 -24.55
CA LEU A 126 5.32 7.80 -25.00
C LEU A 126 5.38 7.45 -26.50
N ASP A 127 5.92 8.34 -27.32
CA ASP A 127 6.06 8.18 -28.78
C ASP A 127 7.16 7.18 -29.16
N ASP A 128 8.19 7.04 -28.33
CA ASP A 128 9.27 6.06 -28.49
C ASP A 128 8.80 4.60 -28.22
N CYS A 129 7.59 4.40 -27.72
CA CYS A 129 7.05 3.07 -27.40
C CYS A 129 6.12 2.55 -28.50
N ASP A 130 6.41 1.35 -29.01
CA ASP A 130 5.55 0.63 -29.96
C ASP A 130 4.48 -0.20 -29.21
N PHE A 131 3.31 0.39 -28.96
CA PHE A 131 2.18 -0.32 -28.36
C PHE A 131 1.36 -1.09 -29.41
N THR A 132 0.98 -2.33 -29.10
CA THR A 132 0.22 -3.21 -29.99
C THR A 132 -0.93 -3.96 -29.31
N TYR A 133 -1.14 -3.77 -28.00
CA TYR A 133 -2.21 -4.44 -27.27
C TYR A 133 -3.60 -3.88 -27.62
N PRO A 134 -4.69 -4.68 -27.68
CA PRO A 134 -6.01 -4.16 -28.03
C PRO A 134 -6.48 -3.00 -27.15
N GLY A 135 -6.88 -1.88 -27.77
CA GLY A 135 -7.32 -0.67 -27.07
C GLY A 135 -6.19 0.26 -26.61
N TRP A 136 -4.96 0.06 -27.10
CA TRP A 136 -3.82 0.91 -26.76
C TRP A 136 -3.99 2.35 -27.23
N GLU A 137 -4.70 2.59 -28.34
CA GLU A 137 -4.93 3.94 -28.88
C GLU A 137 -5.70 4.81 -27.88
N ASP A 138 -6.74 4.26 -27.26
CA ASP A 138 -7.52 4.97 -26.24
C ASP A 138 -6.67 5.28 -25.01
N ALA A 139 -5.86 4.31 -24.56
CA ALA A 139 -4.94 4.49 -23.44
C ALA A 139 -3.87 5.55 -23.75
N TYR A 140 -3.36 5.57 -24.98
CA TYR A 140 -2.41 6.55 -25.47
C TYR A 140 -3.03 7.96 -25.45
N GLN A 141 -4.26 8.13 -25.96
CA GLN A 141 -4.95 9.42 -25.91
C GLN A 141 -5.21 9.87 -24.47
N ASN A 142 -5.58 8.95 -23.57
CA ASN A 142 -5.73 9.24 -22.15
C ASN A 142 -4.42 9.69 -21.51
N ALA A 143 -3.28 9.07 -21.87
CA ALA A 143 -1.97 9.50 -21.40
C ALA A 143 -1.61 10.89 -21.94
N VAL A 144 -1.80 11.16 -23.23
CA VAL A 144 -1.58 12.50 -23.81
C VAL A 144 -2.45 13.56 -23.12
N GLN A 145 -3.71 13.24 -22.84
CA GLN A 145 -4.61 14.13 -22.11
C GLN A 145 -4.11 14.37 -20.68
N ALA A 146 -3.71 13.30 -19.97
CA ALA A 146 -3.17 13.38 -18.62
C ALA A 146 -1.86 14.16 -18.54
N HIS A 147 -1.07 14.24 -19.61
CA HIS A 147 0.11 15.10 -19.66
C HIS A 147 -0.24 16.60 -19.66
N CYS A 148 -1.41 16.94 -20.19
CA CYS A 148 -1.92 18.31 -20.31
C CYS A 148 -2.88 18.69 -19.18
N SER A 149 -3.19 17.77 -18.27
CA SER A 149 -4.19 17.96 -17.22
C SER A 149 -3.66 17.56 -15.86
N GLU A 150 -4.26 18.08 -14.81
CA GLU A 150 -3.95 17.68 -13.44
C GLU A 150 -4.62 16.37 -13.00
N PRO A 151 -4.05 15.70 -11.99
CA PRO A 151 -2.72 15.94 -11.39
C PRO A 151 -1.59 15.40 -12.29
N PHE A 152 -0.39 15.99 -12.22
CA PHE A 152 0.77 15.59 -13.04
C PHE A 152 1.19 14.13 -12.82
N THR A 153 0.90 13.61 -11.63
CA THR A 153 1.13 12.20 -11.25
C THR A 153 0.31 11.20 -12.07
N THR A 154 -0.72 11.66 -12.78
CA THR A 154 -1.58 10.80 -13.61
C THR A 154 -0.83 10.27 -14.83
N PHE A 155 -0.01 11.10 -15.48
CA PHE A 155 0.73 10.66 -16.68
C PHE A 155 1.68 9.50 -16.40
N PRO A 156 2.61 9.58 -15.41
CA PRO A 156 3.51 8.47 -15.11
C PRO A 156 2.76 7.18 -14.77
N LYS A 157 1.62 7.29 -14.07
CA LYS A 157 0.76 6.14 -13.76
C LYS A 157 0.20 5.49 -15.02
N LEU A 158 -0.43 6.26 -15.90
CA LEU A 158 -1.00 5.73 -17.15
C LEU A 158 0.09 5.14 -18.04
N PHE A 159 1.22 5.84 -18.19
CA PHE A 159 2.33 5.37 -19.00
C PHE A 159 2.91 4.03 -18.49
N HIS A 160 3.06 3.90 -17.17
CA HIS A 160 3.46 2.62 -16.56
C HIS A 160 2.44 1.51 -16.84
N GLN A 161 1.14 1.79 -16.69
CA GLN A 161 0.07 0.81 -17.00
C GLN A 161 0.11 0.38 -18.47
N MET A 162 0.33 1.29 -19.41
CA MET A 162 0.47 0.96 -20.82
C MET A 162 1.66 0.02 -21.08
N LYS A 163 2.81 0.27 -20.44
CA LYS A 163 3.98 -0.62 -20.54
C LYS A 163 3.70 -2.01 -19.99
N GLU A 164 3.03 -2.11 -18.85
CA GLU A 164 2.66 -3.40 -18.27
C GLU A 164 1.64 -4.16 -19.14
N MET A 165 0.66 -3.45 -19.73
CA MET A 165 -0.28 -4.04 -20.67
C MET A 165 0.39 -4.53 -21.95
N GLN A 166 1.38 -3.79 -22.47
CA GLN A 166 2.19 -4.22 -23.61
C GLN A 166 3.00 -5.46 -23.27
N ASN A 167 3.68 -5.47 -22.12
CA ASN A 167 4.42 -6.63 -21.64
C ASN A 167 3.50 -7.87 -21.55
N LYS A 168 2.31 -7.72 -20.94
CA LYS A 168 1.31 -8.79 -20.89
C LYS A 168 0.92 -9.29 -22.28
N HIS A 169 0.64 -8.38 -23.21
CA HIS A 169 0.25 -8.70 -24.57
C HIS A 169 1.33 -9.47 -25.34
N GLU A 170 2.60 -9.14 -25.11
CA GLU A 170 3.76 -9.86 -25.66
C GLU A 170 4.05 -11.19 -24.93
N GLY A 171 3.27 -11.54 -23.91
CA GLY A 171 3.51 -12.70 -23.05
C GLY A 171 4.71 -12.54 -22.12
N LYS A 172 5.22 -11.31 -21.95
CA LYS A 172 6.34 -10.99 -21.05
C LYS A 172 5.79 -10.62 -19.68
N ARG A 173 6.08 -11.43 -18.67
CA ARG A 173 5.68 -11.19 -17.28
C ARG A 173 6.87 -10.70 -16.47
N ILE A 174 7.26 -9.45 -16.72
CA ILE A 174 8.52 -8.88 -16.18
C ILE A 174 8.33 -8.38 -14.75
N HIS A 175 7.16 -7.79 -14.45
CA HIS A 175 6.84 -7.22 -13.16
C HIS A 175 6.87 -8.28 -12.05
N TRP A 176 7.46 -7.93 -10.91
CA TRP A 176 7.67 -8.87 -9.80
C TRP A 176 6.35 -9.46 -9.29
N ARG A 177 5.28 -8.65 -9.19
CA ARG A 177 3.94 -9.12 -8.80
C ARG A 177 3.41 -10.23 -9.71
N LEU A 178 3.56 -10.07 -11.03
CA LEU A 178 3.12 -11.08 -12.00
C LEU A 178 3.94 -12.36 -11.92
N LYS A 179 5.26 -12.24 -11.70
CA LYS A 179 6.12 -13.41 -11.47
C LYS A 179 5.74 -14.16 -10.20
N THR A 180 5.48 -13.43 -9.11
CA THR A 180 5.03 -14.04 -7.86
C THR A 180 3.73 -14.81 -8.06
N LEU A 181 2.78 -14.29 -8.83
CA LEU A 181 1.55 -15.01 -9.17
C LEU A 181 1.80 -16.28 -10.00
N ASP A 182 2.75 -16.25 -10.93
CA ASP A 182 3.11 -17.42 -11.76
C ASP A 182 3.82 -18.52 -10.96
N GLU A 183 4.50 -18.14 -9.88
CA GLU A 183 5.21 -19.05 -8.98
C GLU A 183 4.26 -19.75 -7.99
N LEU A 184 3.00 -19.32 -7.88
CA LEU A 184 2.02 -19.96 -7.00
C LEU A 184 1.53 -21.29 -7.57
N GLU A 185 1.72 -22.36 -6.81
CA GLU A 185 1.17 -23.69 -7.10
C GLU A 185 -0.16 -23.87 -6.36
N LEU A 186 -1.24 -23.28 -6.88
CA LEU A 186 -2.59 -23.39 -6.31
C LEU A 186 -3.37 -24.54 -6.95
N SER A 187 -4.09 -25.32 -6.14
CA SER A 187 -4.88 -26.48 -6.57
C SER A 187 -6.35 -26.42 -6.15
N TYR A 188 -6.75 -25.43 -5.33
CA TYR A 188 -8.12 -25.27 -4.89
C TYR A 188 -9.09 -24.89 -6.05
N PRO A 189 -10.34 -25.38 -6.07
CA PRO A 189 -11.30 -25.08 -7.12
C PRO A 189 -11.60 -23.58 -7.22
N GLY A 190 -11.37 -23.00 -8.39
CA GLY A 190 -11.62 -21.58 -8.67
C GLY A 190 -10.40 -20.68 -8.50
N CYS A 191 -9.23 -21.20 -8.11
CA CYS A 191 -8.00 -20.42 -7.94
C CYS A 191 -7.62 -19.60 -9.18
N GLU A 192 -7.86 -20.13 -10.39
CA GLU A 192 -7.63 -19.44 -11.67
C GLU A 192 -8.39 -18.10 -11.76
N LYS A 193 -9.61 -18.05 -11.21
CA LYS A 193 -10.44 -16.85 -11.20
C LYS A 193 -9.89 -15.83 -10.21
N ASP A 194 -9.50 -16.28 -9.02
CA ASP A 194 -8.97 -15.38 -7.99
C ASP A 194 -7.61 -14.80 -8.40
N VAL A 195 -6.74 -15.61 -9.00
CA VAL A 195 -5.48 -15.12 -9.61
C VAL A 195 -5.78 -14.09 -10.70
N ALA A 196 -6.76 -14.34 -11.57
CA ALA A 196 -7.15 -13.36 -12.60
C ALA A 196 -7.71 -12.05 -12.02
N GLU A 197 -8.39 -12.10 -10.88
CA GLU A 197 -8.86 -10.91 -10.15
C GLU A 197 -7.69 -10.12 -9.57
N VAL A 198 -6.71 -10.78 -8.96
CA VAL A 198 -5.48 -10.12 -8.45
C VAL A 198 -4.65 -9.54 -9.58
N GLU A 199 -4.52 -10.24 -10.71
CA GLU A 199 -3.89 -9.68 -11.91
C GLU A 199 -4.62 -8.43 -12.41
N THR A 200 -5.94 -8.48 -12.52
CA THR A 200 -6.76 -7.35 -12.96
C THR A 200 -6.56 -6.15 -12.02
N TRP A 201 -6.51 -6.40 -10.71
CA TRP A 201 -6.21 -5.37 -9.73
C TRP A 201 -4.81 -4.76 -9.93
N HIS A 202 -3.79 -5.58 -10.24
CA HIS A 202 -2.43 -5.10 -10.50
C HIS A 202 -2.38 -4.11 -11.67
N PHE A 203 -3.02 -4.41 -12.80
CA PHE A 203 -3.02 -3.50 -13.96
C PHE A 203 -3.78 -2.19 -13.72
N ASN A 204 -4.78 -2.20 -12.82
CA ASN A 204 -5.57 -1.02 -12.50
C ASN A 204 -4.95 -0.15 -11.38
N THR A 205 -3.90 -0.63 -10.73
CA THR A 205 -3.33 -0.01 -9.54
C THR A 205 -1.90 0.48 -9.80
N PHE A 206 -1.56 1.67 -9.31
CA PHE A 206 -0.21 2.22 -9.45
C PHE A 206 0.78 1.51 -8.52
N ASP A 207 2.01 1.28 -8.97
CA ASP A 207 3.04 0.69 -8.13
C ASP A 207 3.50 1.70 -7.07
N SER A 208 3.13 1.43 -5.82
CA SER A 208 3.48 2.23 -4.66
C SER A 208 3.73 1.32 -3.46
N PRO A 209 4.44 1.78 -2.42
CA PRO A 209 4.68 0.97 -1.22
C PRO A 209 3.38 0.48 -0.56
N SER A 210 2.34 1.33 -0.55
CA SER A 210 1.01 0.96 -0.04
C SER A 210 0.39 -0.17 -0.86
N THR A 211 0.45 -0.09 -2.19
CA THR A 211 -0.13 -1.13 -3.05
C THR A 211 0.69 -2.41 -2.99
N ALA A 212 2.00 -2.34 -2.72
CA ALA A 212 2.80 -3.54 -2.48
C ALA A 212 2.40 -4.27 -1.19
N SER A 213 1.89 -3.57 -0.16
CA SER A 213 1.31 -4.21 1.02
C SER A 213 0.01 -4.93 0.69
N LEU A 214 -0.92 -4.24 0.02
CA LEU A 214 -2.21 -4.83 -0.40
C LEU A 214 -2.03 -6.03 -1.33
N PHE A 215 -1.01 -5.99 -2.20
CA PHE A 215 -0.68 -7.14 -3.03
C PHE A 215 -0.23 -8.34 -2.18
N ARG A 216 0.62 -8.13 -1.18
CA ARG A 216 1.07 -9.21 -0.27
C ARG A 216 -0.11 -9.82 0.49
N GLU A 217 -1.01 -8.99 1.00
CA GLU A 217 -2.24 -9.46 1.66
C GLU A 217 -3.11 -10.30 0.71
N ALA A 218 -3.20 -9.91 -0.57
CA ALA A 218 -3.92 -10.70 -1.56
C ALA A 218 -3.25 -12.08 -1.81
N ILE A 219 -1.91 -12.13 -1.87
CA ILE A 219 -1.16 -13.39 -2.00
C ILE A 219 -1.36 -14.28 -0.77
N ASP A 220 -1.27 -13.72 0.43
CA ASP A 220 -1.48 -14.45 1.68
C ASP A 220 -2.89 -15.06 1.72
N GLY A 221 -3.90 -14.31 1.27
CA GLY A 221 -5.26 -14.81 1.13
C GLY A 221 -5.40 -15.99 0.16
N LEU A 222 -4.70 -15.97 -0.98
CA LEU A 222 -4.69 -17.09 -1.93
C LEU A 222 -4.04 -18.35 -1.33
N LEU A 223 -2.94 -18.16 -0.58
CA LEU A 223 -2.23 -19.25 0.08
C LEU A 223 -3.06 -19.85 1.23
N GLU A 224 -3.78 -19.03 2.00
CA GLU A 224 -4.68 -19.51 3.05
C GLU A 224 -5.83 -20.36 2.47
N GLN A 225 -6.40 -19.96 1.31
CA GLN A 225 -7.40 -20.78 0.63
C GLN A 225 -6.85 -22.14 0.18
N GLU A 226 -5.61 -22.17 -0.33
CA GLU A 226 -4.94 -23.42 -0.70
C GLU A 226 -4.72 -24.32 0.52
N GLU A 227 -4.25 -23.76 1.64
CA GLU A 227 -4.06 -24.50 2.89
C GLU A 227 -5.37 -25.14 3.37
N ILE A 228 -6.46 -24.36 3.45
CA ILE A 228 -7.79 -24.84 3.84
C ILE A 228 -8.26 -25.97 2.92
N TYR A 229 -8.04 -25.84 1.61
CA TYR A 229 -8.41 -26.85 0.63
C TYR A 229 -7.63 -28.16 0.80
N LEU A 230 -6.31 -28.08 0.98
CA LEU A 230 -5.46 -29.25 1.19
C LEU A 230 -5.81 -29.96 2.50
N GLU A 231 -6.10 -29.22 3.58
CA GLU A 231 -6.58 -29.79 4.84
C GLU A 231 -7.90 -30.57 4.65
N ALA A 232 -8.85 -30.00 3.89
CA ALA A 232 -10.12 -30.66 3.58
C ALA A 232 -9.91 -31.96 2.78
N GLN A 233 -9.00 -31.97 1.80
CA GLN A 233 -8.66 -33.18 1.03
C GLN A 233 -8.02 -34.27 1.91
N ILE A 234 -7.14 -33.87 2.82
CA ILE A 234 -6.51 -34.79 3.78
C ILE A 234 -7.58 -35.43 4.67
N GLU A 235 -8.52 -34.64 5.19
CA GLU A 235 -9.58 -35.14 6.05
C GLU A 235 -10.54 -36.08 5.30
N GLU A 236 -10.95 -35.74 4.07
CA GLU A 236 -11.76 -36.64 3.23
C GLU A 236 -11.03 -37.97 2.97
N SER A 237 -9.71 -37.92 2.73
CA SER A 237 -8.92 -39.14 2.53
C SER A 237 -8.86 -40.01 3.79
N LYS A 238 -8.78 -39.41 5.00
CA LYS A 238 -8.82 -40.16 6.25
C LYS A 238 -10.18 -40.81 6.45
N GLU A 239 -11.26 -40.07 6.25
CA GLU A 239 -12.63 -40.60 6.37
C GLU A 239 -12.87 -41.78 5.43
N ARG A 240 -12.37 -41.70 4.18
CA ARG A 240 -12.48 -42.80 3.21
C ARG A 240 -11.73 -44.05 3.68
N LYS A 241 -10.50 -43.90 4.19
CA LYS A 241 -9.73 -45.02 4.77
C LYS A 241 -10.44 -45.64 5.96
N ASP A 242 -10.97 -44.82 6.87
CA ASP A 242 -11.74 -45.29 8.02
C ASP A 242 -13.00 -46.06 7.60
N GLN A 243 -13.69 -45.60 6.55
CA GLN A 243 -14.84 -46.30 5.98
C GLN A 243 -14.45 -47.63 5.35
N GLU A 244 -13.34 -47.68 4.60
CA GLU A 244 -12.79 -48.92 4.01
C GLU A 244 -12.40 -49.92 5.11
N GLU A 245 -11.71 -49.49 6.16
CA GLU A 245 -11.34 -50.34 7.29
C GLU A 245 -12.57 -50.88 8.03
N ARG A 246 -13.60 -50.04 8.26
CA ARG A 246 -14.88 -50.48 8.84
C ARG A 246 -15.61 -51.46 7.92
N GLY A 247 -15.61 -51.24 6.61
CA GLY A 247 -16.20 -52.13 5.61
C GLY A 247 -15.53 -53.51 5.60
N ILE A 248 -14.19 -53.54 5.59
CA ILE A 248 -13.38 -54.76 5.71
C ILE A 248 -13.71 -55.49 7.01
N PHE A 249 -13.89 -54.77 8.11
CA PHE A 249 -14.23 -55.37 9.40
C PHE A 249 -15.62 -56.04 9.39
N ILE A 250 -16.60 -55.47 8.70
CA ILE A 250 -17.94 -56.05 8.55
C ILE A 250 -17.88 -57.33 7.72
N ASP A 251 -17.16 -57.35 6.60
CA ASP A 251 -17.03 -58.54 5.76
C ASP A 251 -16.20 -59.66 6.42
N ARG A 252 -15.18 -59.29 7.22
CA ARG A 252 -14.42 -60.26 8.02
C ARG A 252 -15.28 -60.92 9.10
N ARG A 253 -16.22 -60.19 9.71
CA ARG A 253 -17.20 -60.77 10.65
C ARG A 253 -18.20 -61.70 9.97
N LYS A 254 -18.67 -61.36 8.77
CA LYS A 254 -19.58 -62.24 7.99
C LYS A 254 -18.89 -63.53 7.60
N THR A 255 -17.69 -63.45 7.05
CA THR A 255 -16.89 -64.62 6.66
C THR A 255 -16.51 -65.49 7.86
N ASN A 256 -16.19 -64.91 9.02
CA ASN A 256 -15.96 -65.67 10.25
C ASN A 256 -17.23 -66.36 10.76
N ARG A 257 -18.39 -65.68 10.75
CA ARG A 257 -19.68 -66.32 11.11
C ARG A 257 -20.06 -67.45 10.16
N GLU A 258 -19.80 -67.32 8.87
CA GLU A 258 -20.00 -68.41 7.90
C GLU A 258 -19.05 -69.59 8.13
N LYS A 259 -17.79 -69.32 8.47
CA LYS A 259 -16.82 -70.37 8.86
C LYS A 259 -17.24 -71.08 10.14
N GLU A 260 -17.66 -70.34 11.17
CA GLU A 260 -18.20 -70.90 12.42
C GLU A 260 -19.48 -71.73 12.17
N ALA A 261 -20.38 -71.25 11.31
CA ALA A 261 -21.60 -71.98 10.94
C ALA A 261 -21.31 -73.27 10.12
N LYS A 262 -20.26 -73.27 9.30
CA LYS A 262 -19.76 -74.49 8.63
C LYS A 262 -19.10 -75.45 9.62
N GLN A 263 -18.31 -74.93 10.55
CA GLN A 263 -17.62 -75.72 11.58
C GLN A 263 -18.60 -76.38 12.56
N ALA A 264 -19.76 -75.76 12.82
CA ALA A 264 -20.83 -76.36 13.63
C ALA A 264 -21.60 -77.50 12.93
N ARG A 265 -21.38 -77.73 11.63
CA ARG A 265 -22.01 -78.83 10.86
C ARG A 265 -21.08 -80.02 10.61
N GLU A 266 -19.81 -79.92 11.00
CA GLU A 266 -18.87 -81.05 10.91
C GLU A 266 -18.78 -81.77 12.27
N PRO A 267 -18.96 -83.10 12.30
CA PRO A 267 -18.86 -83.87 13.53
C PRO A 267 -17.44 -83.77 14.09
N THR A 268 -17.36 -83.37 15.36
CA THR A 268 -16.18 -83.31 16.24
C THR A 268 -15.17 -84.42 15.94
N SER A 269 -14.13 -84.08 15.20
CA SER A 269 -12.86 -84.82 15.21
C SER A 269 -11.92 -84.13 16.21
N ASP A 270 -11.41 -84.94 17.12
CA ASP A 270 -10.26 -84.85 18.04
C ASP A 270 -9.49 -83.52 18.24
N PRO A 271 -8.97 -83.31 19.47
CA PRO A 271 -8.36 -82.06 19.90
C PRO A 271 -7.11 -81.74 19.06
N ILE A 272 -7.21 -80.68 18.25
CA ILE A 272 -6.09 -80.15 17.47
C ILE A 272 -4.99 -79.71 18.44
N GLU A 273 -3.92 -80.51 18.47
CA GLU A 273 -2.65 -80.17 19.12
C GLU A 273 -2.22 -78.77 18.67
N ARG A 274 -1.93 -77.90 19.65
CA ARG A 274 -1.37 -76.57 19.42
C ARG A 274 -0.03 -76.75 18.70
N ARG A 275 -0.04 -76.62 17.37
CA ARG A 275 1.17 -76.62 16.56
C ARG A 275 2.06 -75.49 17.04
N THR A 276 3.26 -75.85 17.45
CA THR A 276 4.31 -74.88 17.75
C THR A 276 4.61 -74.09 16.48
N PRO A 277 4.69 -72.74 16.57
CA PRO A 277 4.93 -71.91 15.40
C PRO A 277 6.23 -72.35 14.75
N THR A 278 6.12 -72.60 13.46
CA THR A 278 7.20 -73.09 12.60
C THR A 278 8.33 -72.06 12.56
N ARG A 279 9.53 -72.53 12.23
CA ARG A 279 10.72 -71.67 12.15
C ARG A 279 10.51 -70.46 11.22
N GLU A 280 9.75 -70.64 10.15
CA GLU A 280 9.43 -69.59 9.18
C GLU A 280 8.50 -68.52 9.76
N GLU A 281 7.48 -68.92 10.53
CA GLU A 281 6.58 -67.97 11.21
C GLU A 281 7.33 -67.13 12.25
N ARG A 282 8.27 -67.74 12.98
CA ARG A 282 9.13 -67.00 13.92
C ARG A 282 10.06 -66.03 13.21
N LEU A 283 10.60 -66.41 12.06
CA LEU A 283 11.41 -65.54 11.19
C LEU A 283 10.59 -64.37 10.63
N HIS A 284 9.32 -64.61 10.28
CA HIS A 284 8.45 -63.55 9.78
C HIS A 284 8.13 -62.52 10.87
N VAL A 285 7.79 -62.97 12.08
CA VAL A 285 7.56 -62.09 13.24
C VAL A 285 8.82 -61.28 13.56
N ALA A 286 9.99 -61.91 13.57
CA ALA A 286 11.26 -61.22 13.78
C ALA A 286 11.54 -60.14 12.72
N ARG A 287 11.26 -60.43 11.44
CA ARG A 287 11.45 -59.47 10.34
C ARG A 287 10.48 -58.29 10.42
N VAL A 288 9.24 -58.52 10.82
CA VAL A 288 8.26 -57.44 11.04
C VAL A 288 8.71 -56.54 12.18
N GLN A 289 9.20 -57.14 13.27
CA GLN A 289 9.70 -56.40 14.43
C GLN A 289 10.95 -55.57 14.08
N GLU A 290 11.88 -56.12 13.29
CA GLU A 290 13.05 -55.39 12.79
C GLU A 290 12.66 -54.21 11.89
N MET A 291 11.65 -54.37 11.02
CA MET A 291 11.16 -53.26 10.19
C MET A 291 10.51 -52.15 11.01
N THR A 292 9.76 -52.49 12.06
CA THR A 292 9.17 -51.49 12.96
C THR A 292 10.24 -50.72 13.74
N GLU A 293 11.24 -51.41 14.28
CA GLU A 293 12.36 -50.76 14.99
C GLU A 293 13.18 -49.86 14.05
N ARG A 294 13.36 -50.27 12.79
CA ARG A 294 14.04 -49.45 11.76
C ARG A 294 13.25 -48.18 11.45
N LYS A 295 11.92 -48.27 11.36
CA LYS A 295 11.06 -47.11 11.11
C LYS A 295 11.10 -46.11 12.27
N GLU A 296 11.00 -46.60 13.52
CA GLU A 296 11.12 -45.76 14.71
C GLU A 296 12.50 -45.08 14.81
N ARG A 297 13.58 -45.78 14.43
CA ARG A 297 14.92 -45.16 14.39
C ARG A 297 15.00 -44.05 13.35
N GLN A 298 14.45 -44.25 12.14
CA GLN A 298 14.45 -43.23 11.09
C GLN A 298 13.64 -41.98 11.50
N GLU A 299 12.49 -42.18 12.14
CA GLU A 299 11.67 -41.08 12.63
C GLU A 299 12.38 -40.27 13.72
N LYS A 300 13.07 -40.96 14.64
CA LYS A 300 13.87 -40.31 15.68
C LYS A 300 15.06 -39.53 15.11
N GLU A 301 15.74 -40.07 14.10
CA GLU A 301 16.83 -39.38 13.39
C GLU A 301 16.31 -38.13 12.65
N SER A 302 15.13 -38.22 12.03
CA SER A 302 14.47 -37.08 11.37
C SER A 302 14.13 -35.97 12.36
N GLN A 303 13.53 -36.30 13.51
CA GLN A 303 13.22 -35.32 14.56
C GLN A 303 14.48 -34.68 15.17
N GLU A 304 15.57 -35.44 15.32
CA GLU A 304 16.83 -34.89 15.81
C GLU A 304 17.47 -33.93 14.79
N MET A 305 17.37 -34.24 13.49
CA MET A 305 17.84 -33.36 12.42
C MET A 305 17.07 -32.04 12.39
N GLU A 306 15.74 -32.09 12.45
CA GLU A 306 14.88 -30.91 12.51
C GLU A 306 15.18 -30.03 13.74
N ARG A 307 15.40 -30.66 14.90
CA ARG A 307 15.81 -29.96 16.12
C ARG A 307 17.17 -29.28 15.97
N ARG A 308 18.13 -29.88 15.25
CA ARG A 308 19.43 -29.26 14.97
C ARG A 308 19.30 -28.06 14.04
N GLU A 309 18.51 -28.16 12.98
CA GLU A 309 18.25 -27.03 12.08
C GLU A 309 17.58 -25.86 12.81
N ALA A 310 16.61 -26.14 13.68
CA ALA A 310 15.95 -25.11 14.48
C ALA A 310 16.94 -24.35 15.39
N LEU A 311 17.87 -25.06 16.05
CA LEU A 311 18.93 -24.46 16.86
C LEU A 311 19.92 -23.64 16.02
N GLU A 312 20.19 -24.07 14.79
CA GLU A 312 21.06 -23.34 13.86
C GLU A 312 20.39 -22.06 13.36
N ARG A 313 19.10 -22.09 13.02
CA ARG A 313 18.31 -20.89 12.68
C ARG A 313 18.28 -19.89 13.83
N GLN A 314 18.09 -20.37 15.06
CA GLN A 314 18.12 -19.53 16.26
C GLN A 314 19.51 -18.89 16.48
N SER A 315 20.58 -19.64 16.19
CA SER A 315 21.96 -19.13 16.30
C SER A 315 22.27 -18.06 15.24
N HIS A 316 21.79 -18.25 14.01
CA HIS A 316 21.91 -17.25 12.94
C HIS A 316 21.14 -15.97 13.26
N SER A 317 19.91 -16.09 13.75
CA SER A 317 19.11 -14.95 14.21
C SER A 317 19.84 -14.14 15.30
N ARG A 318 20.42 -14.82 16.30
CA ARG A 318 21.22 -14.15 17.36
C ARG A 318 22.47 -13.44 16.83
N ARG A 319 23.19 -14.03 15.87
CA ARG A 319 24.35 -13.37 15.24
C ARG A 319 23.93 -12.14 14.44
N SER A 320 22.80 -12.21 13.74
CA SER A 320 22.27 -11.08 12.98
C SER A 320 21.94 -9.89 13.88
N ILE A 321 21.33 -10.15 15.04
CA ILE A 321 21.00 -9.11 16.03
C ILE A 321 22.28 -8.49 16.61
N ASN A 322 23.27 -9.30 17.00
CA ASN A 322 24.52 -8.77 17.55
C ASN A 322 25.31 -7.92 16.53
N ASN A 323 25.34 -8.34 15.27
CA ASN A 323 25.99 -7.57 14.19
C ASN A 323 25.30 -6.24 13.90
N PHE A 324 23.99 -6.14 14.16
CA PHE A 324 23.25 -4.88 14.06
C PHE A 324 23.62 -3.93 15.20
N VAL A 325 23.64 -4.43 16.44
CA VAL A 325 23.98 -3.64 17.63
C VAL A 325 25.44 -3.13 17.59
N GLU A 326 26.40 -3.91 17.09
CA GLU A 326 27.80 -3.45 16.98
C GLU A 326 28.03 -2.39 15.90
N LYS A 327 27.16 -2.32 14.87
CA LYS A 327 27.27 -1.32 13.80
C LYS A 327 26.59 0.01 14.12
N SER A 328 25.67 0.02 15.08
CA SER A 328 24.93 1.22 15.50
C SER A 328 25.60 1.98 16.65
N ALA A 329 26.83 1.63 17.03
CA ALA A 329 27.58 2.39 18.04
C ALA A 329 28.02 3.75 17.45
N PRO A 330 27.56 4.89 18.02
CA PRO A 330 27.83 6.20 17.45
C PRO A 330 29.33 6.51 17.53
N GLN A 331 29.95 6.72 16.35
CA GLN A 331 31.29 7.26 16.25
C GLN A 331 31.26 8.73 16.67
N ASN A 332 31.84 9.02 17.85
CA ASN A 332 32.12 10.37 18.31
C ASN A 332 33.00 11.10 17.28
N TYR A 333 32.40 11.98 16.48
CA TYR A 333 33.13 12.89 15.61
C TYR A 333 33.67 14.08 16.43
N ASP A 334 34.99 14.07 16.57
CA ASP A 334 35.80 15.09 17.21
C ASP A 334 35.79 16.38 16.34
N LYS A 335 35.06 17.41 16.78
CA LYS A 335 35.01 18.74 16.14
C LYS A 335 36.34 19.47 16.36
N ARG A 336 37.18 19.53 15.32
CA ARG A 336 38.27 20.52 15.20
C ARG A 336 38.11 21.36 13.93
N GLY A 337 38.31 22.66 14.13
CA GLY A 337 37.89 23.75 13.24
C GLY A 337 38.65 23.91 11.91
N SER A 338 38.05 24.71 11.04
CA SER A 338 38.65 25.35 9.88
C SER A 338 37.90 26.68 9.66
N HIS A 339 38.48 27.80 10.08
CA HIS A 339 39.24 28.76 9.29
C HIS A 339 38.50 29.40 8.09
N LEU A 340 37.98 30.60 8.38
CA LEU A 340 37.51 31.62 7.45
C LEU A 340 38.62 32.07 6.50
N VAL A 341 38.34 32.09 5.19
CA VAL A 341 39.07 32.89 4.20
C VAL A 341 38.04 33.57 3.29
N ALA A 342 38.06 34.90 3.30
CA ALA A 342 37.28 35.77 2.41
C ALA A 342 38.02 35.96 1.06
N PRO A 343 37.30 36.18 -0.05
CA PRO A 343 37.87 36.81 -1.23
C PRO A 343 37.31 38.23 -1.46
N THR A 344 38.24 39.09 -1.82
CA THR A 344 38.13 40.52 -2.16
C THR A 344 37.51 40.76 -3.53
N GLU A 345 36.82 41.90 -3.62
CA GLU A 345 36.23 42.55 -4.79
C GLU A 345 37.25 42.83 -5.92
N SER A 346 36.79 42.75 -7.18
CA SER A 346 37.34 43.57 -8.26
C SER A 346 36.25 43.90 -9.29
N VAL A 347 36.19 45.19 -9.61
CA VAL A 347 35.23 45.92 -10.45
C VAL A 347 35.69 45.94 -11.91
N ALA A 348 34.77 45.68 -12.86
CA ALA A 348 34.80 46.13 -14.27
C ALA A 348 33.41 45.88 -14.90
N SER A 349 32.57 46.91 -15.06
CA SER A 349 32.33 47.72 -16.27
C SER A 349 31.58 47.04 -17.42
N GLU A 350 30.24 47.18 -17.34
CA GLU A 350 29.27 47.55 -18.39
C GLU A 350 29.44 47.03 -19.82
N GLY A 351 28.42 46.27 -20.27
CA GLY A 351 27.99 46.27 -21.67
C GLY A 351 27.27 45.01 -22.15
N GLU A 352 26.11 44.63 -21.59
CA GLU A 352 25.37 43.44 -22.05
C GLU A 352 23.86 43.67 -22.22
N SER A 353 23.43 43.68 -23.49
CA SER A 353 22.43 42.76 -24.07
C SER A 353 21.23 42.34 -23.21
N SER A 354 20.05 42.82 -23.60
CA SER A 354 18.73 42.49 -23.02
C SER A 354 18.31 41.01 -23.15
N ALA A 355 19.06 40.18 -23.89
CA ALA A 355 18.77 38.75 -24.02
C ALA A 355 19.39 37.93 -22.86
N ASP A 356 20.53 38.38 -22.31
CA ASP A 356 21.21 37.69 -21.21
C ASP A 356 20.47 37.89 -19.86
N SER A 357 19.55 38.86 -19.79
CA SER A 357 18.72 39.11 -18.61
C SER A 357 17.70 38.00 -18.33
N MET A 358 17.16 37.35 -19.37
CA MET A 358 16.16 36.29 -19.21
C MET A 358 16.82 34.96 -18.83
N ASP A 359 17.95 34.64 -19.45
CA ASP A 359 18.74 33.45 -19.09
C ASP A 359 19.29 33.53 -17.66
N LEU A 360 19.66 34.74 -17.20
CA LEU A 360 20.06 34.97 -15.81
C LEU A 360 18.90 34.82 -14.81
N GLU A 361 17.67 35.15 -15.20
CA GLU A 361 16.48 34.94 -14.34
C GLU A 361 16.06 33.47 -14.28
N ILE A 362 16.11 32.75 -15.40
CA ILE A 362 15.87 31.30 -15.46
C ILE A 362 16.91 30.57 -14.62
N ASP A 363 18.20 30.90 -14.75
CA ASP A 363 19.28 30.27 -13.99
C ASP A 363 19.22 30.62 -12.48
N ARG A 364 18.71 31.81 -12.13
CA ARG A 364 18.44 32.20 -10.74
C ARG A 364 17.22 31.46 -10.16
N CYS A 365 16.23 31.10 -10.99
CA CYS A 365 15.08 30.29 -10.61
C CYS A 365 15.51 28.83 -10.33
N TYR A 366 16.29 28.22 -11.23
CA TYR A 366 16.82 26.86 -11.03
C TYR A 366 17.71 26.74 -9.79
N ARG A 367 18.52 27.76 -9.49
CA ARG A 367 19.34 27.77 -8.26
C ARG A 367 18.50 27.85 -6.98
N ARG A 368 17.35 28.53 -6.99
CA ARG A 368 16.43 28.54 -5.84
C ARG A 368 15.76 27.20 -5.64
N ILE A 369 15.30 26.57 -6.72
CA ILE A 369 14.67 25.24 -6.68
C ILE A 369 15.69 24.20 -6.17
N ALA A 370 16.93 24.22 -6.67
CA ALA A 370 17.98 23.31 -6.22
C ALA A 370 18.32 23.50 -4.72
N ALA A 371 18.36 24.74 -4.23
CA ALA A 371 18.59 25.02 -2.81
C ALA A 371 17.43 24.52 -1.93
N SER A 372 16.18 24.69 -2.36
CA SER A 372 15.00 24.18 -1.64
C SER A 372 14.98 22.65 -1.59
N LEU A 373 15.33 21.97 -2.69
CA LEU A 373 15.43 20.51 -2.73
C LEU A 373 16.52 19.99 -1.80
N GLN A 374 17.67 20.65 -1.74
CA GLN A 374 18.75 20.29 -0.83
C GLN A 374 18.32 20.44 0.65
N MET A 375 17.59 21.51 0.99
CA MET A 375 17.06 21.67 2.36
C MET A 375 16.03 20.59 2.73
N LEU A 376 15.23 20.12 1.77
CA LEU A 376 14.28 19.02 1.98
C LEU A 376 14.98 17.65 2.12
N GLU A 377 16.12 17.46 1.46
CA GLU A 377 16.92 16.25 1.58
C GLU A 377 17.67 16.22 2.94
N GLU A 378 18.15 17.37 3.40
CA GLU A 378 18.76 17.54 4.72
C GLU A 378 17.73 17.39 5.87
N SER A 379 16.47 17.79 5.67
CA SER A 379 15.42 17.63 6.67
C SER A 379 14.87 16.20 6.78
N LYS A 380 14.89 15.42 5.68
CA LYS A 380 14.56 13.98 5.70
C LYS A 380 15.53 13.17 6.56
N GLY A 381 16.79 13.59 6.67
CA GLY A 381 17.77 12.96 7.55
C GLY A 381 17.52 13.15 9.05
N ILE A 382 16.61 14.06 9.43
CA ILE A 382 16.33 14.40 10.84
C ILE A 382 15.10 13.64 11.38
N ILE A 383 14.23 13.13 10.52
CA ILE A 383 12.95 12.52 10.94
C ILE A 383 13.09 11.01 11.24
N GLU A 384 14.18 10.34 10.85
CA GLU A 384 14.36 8.90 11.09
C GLU A 384 14.88 8.53 12.50
N GLU A 385 15.12 9.50 13.41
CA GLU A 385 15.69 9.25 14.75
C GLU A 385 14.67 9.24 15.93
N GLU A 386 13.38 9.54 15.75
CA GLU A 386 12.45 9.70 16.90
C GLU A 386 11.26 8.71 17.02
N ASP A 387 11.15 7.68 16.17
CA ASP A 387 10.08 6.67 16.31
C ASP A 387 10.54 5.39 17.04
N GLU A 388 11.02 5.53 18.27
CA GLU A 388 11.16 4.41 19.22
C GLU A 388 9.96 4.38 20.20
N VAL A 389 8.78 4.01 19.67
CA VAL A 389 7.55 3.87 20.46
C VAL A 389 7.64 2.63 21.36
N HIS A 390 7.80 2.87 22.66
CA HIS A 390 7.67 1.84 23.70
C HIS A 390 6.28 1.19 23.72
N PHE A 391 6.18 -0.05 23.25
CA PHE A 391 5.04 -0.93 23.48
C PHE A 391 4.98 -1.38 24.95
N TYR A 392 4.03 -0.84 25.71
CA TYR A 392 3.61 -1.44 26.99
C TYR A 392 2.58 -2.56 26.72
N PRO A 393 2.70 -3.74 27.38
CA PRO A 393 1.72 -4.80 27.23
C PRO A 393 0.42 -4.43 27.98
N GLN A 394 -0.68 -4.29 27.25
CA GLN A 394 -2.01 -4.14 27.82
C GLN A 394 -2.45 -5.43 28.50
N GLN A 395 -2.94 -5.32 29.74
CA GLN A 395 -3.59 -6.42 30.45
C GLN A 395 -5.02 -6.65 29.95
N PRO A 396 -5.55 -7.89 30.05
CA PRO A 396 -6.87 -8.23 29.56
C PRO A 396 -7.97 -7.58 30.42
N VAL A 397 -8.82 -6.77 29.80
CA VAL A 397 -9.99 -6.16 30.42
C VAL A 397 -11.15 -7.17 30.40
N MET A 398 -11.59 -7.59 31.58
CA MET A 398 -12.79 -8.39 31.79
C MET A 398 -14.04 -7.55 31.48
N TYR A 399 -14.83 -7.95 30.48
CA TYR A 399 -16.14 -7.36 30.21
C TYR A 399 -17.14 -7.75 31.31
N GLN A 400 -17.52 -6.78 32.16
CA GLN A 400 -18.74 -6.84 32.96
C GLN A 400 -19.92 -6.32 32.12
N GLN A 401 -20.90 -7.19 31.88
CA GLN A 401 -22.19 -6.84 31.32
C GLN A 401 -22.99 -6.02 32.34
N HIS A 402 -23.14 -4.73 32.08
CA HIS A 402 -24.20 -3.92 32.69
C HIS A 402 -25.41 -3.89 31.75
N MET A 403 -26.50 -4.51 32.21
CA MET A 403 -27.83 -4.29 31.65
C MET A 403 -28.30 -2.89 32.02
N VAL A 404 -28.65 -2.09 31.01
CA VAL A 404 -29.38 -0.84 31.18
C VAL A 404 -30.67 -0.95 30.38
N ASP A 405 -31.78 -0.90 31.12
CA ASP A 405 -33.14 -0.77 30.62
C ASP A 405 -33.31 0.59 29.93
N HIS A 406 -33.73 0.56 28.66
CA HIS A 406 -34.28 1.73 27.97
C HIS A 406 -35.69 1.45 27.51
N SER A 407 -36.62 1.88 28.37
CA SER A 407 -38.02 2.11 28.06
C SER A 407 -38.21 3.29 27.11
N SER A 408 -39.14 3.11 26.17
CA SER A 408 -39.99 4.15 25.58
C SER A 408 -39.40 5.04 24.48
N SER A 409 -39.67 4.66 23.22
CA SER A 409 -39.84 5.60 22.11
C SER A 409 -41.04 5.19 21.25
N PRO A 410 -42.01 6.09 20.97
CA PRO A 410 -43.23 5.75 20.26
C PRO A 410 -43.24 6.34 18.84
N TYR A 411 -43.07 5.53 17.79
CA TYR A 411 -43.58 5.86 16.46
C TYR A 411 -44.01 4.61 15.68
N PRO A 412 -45.08 4.71 14.86
CA PRO A 412 -45.88 3.57 14.46
C PRO A 412 -45.38 2.87 13.19
N HIS A 413 -45.66 1.57 13.19
CA HIS A 413 -45.47 0.60 12.12
C HIS A 413 -45.98 1.04 10.75
N HIS A 414 -45.10 0.93 9.74
CA HIS A 414 -45.52 0.56 8.39
C HIS A 414 -44.83 -0.74 7.97
N SER A 415 -45.69 -1.69 7.62
CA SER A 415 -45.46 -3.07 7.26
C SER A 415 -45.02 -3.21 5.80
N ALA A 416 -43.96 -3.98 5.54
CA ALA A 416 -43.71 -4.54 4.22
C ALA A 416 -43.01 -5.91 4.34
N ARG A 417 -43.82 -6.97 4.25
CA ARG A 417 -43.41 -8.35 3.97
C ARG A 417 -42.95 -8.46 2.51
N ARG A 418 -41.71 -8.90 2.25
CA ARG A 418 -41.31 -9.67 1.05
C ARG A 418 -40.19 -10.61 1.46
N SER A 419 -40.47 -11.86 1.84
CA SER A 419 -40.71 -13.04 0.97
C SER A 419 -39.57 -13.30 -0.02
N ARG A 420 -38.73 -14.28 0.36
CA ARG A 420 -37.77 -15.02 -0.47
C ARG A 420 -38.51 -15.86 -1.51
N ARG A 421 -38.05 -15.84 -2.76
CA ARG A 421 -38.14 -16.90 -3.81
C ARG A 421 -37.18 -16.46 -4.92
N SER A 422 -36.00 -17.08 -5.08
CA SER A 422 -35.74 -18.28 -5.88
C SER A 422 -36.50 -18.31 -7.21
N VAL A 423 -35.83 -17.97 -8.31
CA VAL A 423 -36.21 -18.42 -9.65
C VAL A 423 -34.95 -18.86 -10.38
N VAL A 424 -34.87 -20.17 -10.57
CA VAL A 424 -34.08 -20.85 -11.58
C VAL A 424 -35.00 -21.04 -12.80
N GLN A 425 -34.39 -20.95 -13.99
CA GLN A 425 -34.75 -21.56 -15.29
C GLN A 425 -35.61 -20.83 -16.34
N ARG A 426 -35.00 -20.87 -17.55
CA ARG A 426 -35.52 -21.00 -18.93
C ARG A 426 -36.03 -19.73 -19.61
N ALA A 427 -35.42 -19.25 -20.71
CA ALA A 427 -35.17 -19.82 -22.05
C ALA A 427 -36.29 -19.49 -23.07
N ALA A 428 -35.87 -19.30 -24.33
CA ALA A 428 -36.61 -18.98 -25.57
C ALA A 428 -36.90 -17.48 -25.79
N VAL A 429 -36.37 -16.77 -26.81
CA VAL A 429 -36.38 -16.93 -28.29
C VAL A 429 -37.65 -16.30 -28.93
N TYR A 430 -37.41 -15.51 -29.99
CA TYR A 430 -38.31 -14.70 -30.86
C TYR A 430 -38.72 -13.33 -30.27
N GLU A 431 -38.59 -12.18 -30.95
CA GLU A 431 -38.37 -11.82 -32.37
C GLU A 431 -37.22 -10.82 -32.55
#